data_AF-M3J663-F1
#
_entry.id   AF-M3J663-F1
#
_cell.length_a   1.000
_cell.length_b   1.000
_cell.length_c   1.000
_cell.angle_alpha   90.00
_cell.angle_beta   90.00
_cell.angle_gamma   90.00
#
_symmetry.space_group_name_H-M   'P 1'
#
loop_
_entity.id
_entity.type
_entity.pdbx_description
1 polymer ?
#
loop_
_entity_poly.entity_id
_entity_poly.type
_entity_poly.pdbx_seq_one_letter_code
_entity_poly.pdbx_strand_id
1 'polypeptide(L)' 'AATSDNGTQFTSTWTTTDGNGKEITQSGVVSENDSATTTLMTFPPENTNESGTQFTTSWTTTDGNGNEVTQSGI' A
#
# COMPACT_ATOMS: atom_id res chain seq x y z
N ALA A 1 -8.11 17.20 23.35
CA ALA A 1 -7.70 17.39 21.95
C ALA A 1 -7.81 16.04 21.26
N ALA A 2 -8.64 15.91 20.23
CA ALA A 2 -8.62 14.72 19.40
C ALA A 2 -7.33 14.79 18.58
N THR A 3 -6.35 13.96 18.92
CA THR A 3 -5.17 13.74 18.07
C THR A 3 -5.67 13.03 16.83
N SER A 4 -6.10 13.81 15.85
CA SER A 4 -6.47 13.33 14.53
C SER A 4 -5.15 12.93 13.86
N ASP A 5 -4.71 11.69 14.10
CA ASP A 5 -3.70 11.04 13.28
C ASP A 5 -4.30 10.98 11.86
N ASN A 6 -4.05 12.03 11.07
CA ASN A 6 -4.47 12.14 9.67
C ASN A 6 -3.50 11.32 8.80
N GLY A 7 -3.25 10.07 9.21
CA GLY A 7 -2.51 9.13 8.39
C GLY A 7 -3.34 8.81 7.15
N THR A 8 -2.82 9.11 5.96
CA THR A 8 -3.42 8.64 4.71
C THR A 8 -3.14 7.15 4.61
N GLN A 9 -4.19 6.34 4.52
CA GLN A 9 -4.07 4.90 4.34
C GLN A 9 -4.08 4.55 2.86
N PHE A 10 -3.08 3.81 2.42
CA PHE A 10 -3.00 3.30 1.05
C PHE A 10 -2.32 1.95 1.02
N THR A 11 -2.54 1.21 -0.07
CA THR A 11 -1.78 -0.01 -0.32
C THR A 11 -0.41 0.35 -0.88
N SER A 12 0.63 -0.23 -0.31
CA SER A 12 2.01 -0.09 -0.78
C SER A 12 2.61 -1.47 -1.08
N THR A 13 3.58 -1.48 -2.00
CA THR A 13 4.37 -2.66 -2.37
C THR A 13 5.83 -2.36 -2.06
N TRP A 14 6.50 -3.26 -1.35
CA TRP A 14 7.90 -3.09 -0.96
C TRP A 14 8.68 -4.41 -1.09
N THR A 15 9.99 -4.28 -1.22
CA THR A 15 10.91 -5.43 -1.28
C THR A 15 11.51 -5.67 0.09
N THR A 16 11.40 -6.89 0.59
CA THR A 16 11.99 -7.35 1.86
C THR A 16 12.97 -8.48 1.59
N THR A 17 14.02 -8.60 2.38
CA THR A 17 14.92 -9.75 2.35
C THR A 17 14.44 -10.83 3.31
N ASP A 18 14.22 -12.05 2.83
CA ASP A 18 13.86 -13.18 3.67
C ASP A 18 15.04 -13.65 4.54
N GLY A 19 14.79 -14.58 5.47
CA GLY A 19 15.82 -15.14 6.35
C GLY A 19 16.92 -15.94 5.62
N ASN A 20 16.74 -16.22 4.33
CA ASN A 20 17.70 -16.90 3.46
C ASN A 20 18.50 -15.92 2.59
N GLY A 21 18.29 -14.61 2.73
CA GLY A 21 18.96 -13.59 1.93
C GLY A 21 18.35 -13.36 0.55
N LYS A 22 17.18 -13.93 0.26
CA LYS A 22 16.46 -13.75 -1.00
C LYS A 22 15.51 -12.56 -0.89
N GLU A 23 15.50 -11.72 -1.91
CA GLU A 23 14.52 -10.64 -2.03
C GLU A 23 13.13 -11.22 -2.34
N ILE A 24 12.15 -10.83 -1.53
CA ILE A 24 10.74 -11.14 -1.69
C ILE A 24 9.95 -9.85 -1.83
N THR A 25 9.01 -9.83 -2.77
CA THR A 25 8.05 -8.74 -2.90
C THR A 25 6.91 -8.97 -1.91
N GLN A 26 6.62 -7.97 -1.10
CA GLN A 26 5.48 -7.94 -0.19
C GLN A 26 4.59 -6.75 -0.53
N SER A 27 3.32 -6.88 -0.18
CA SER A 27 2.34 -5.82 -0.31
C SER A 27 1.57 -5.68 0.98
N GLY A 28 0.94 -4.53 1.20
CA GLY A 28 0.15 -4.32 2.40
C GLY A 28 -0.41 -2.91 2.53
N VAL A 29 -1.23 -2.71 3.54
CA VAL A 29 -1.80 -1.40 3.89
C VAL A 29 -0.83 -0.67 4.80
N VAL A 30 -0.46 0.54 4.40
CA VAL A 30 0.36 1.46 5.19
C VAL A 30 -0.44 2.72 5.51
N SER A 31 -0.21 3.29 6.68
CA SER A 31 -0.63 4.65 7.04
C SER A 31 0.57 5.55 6.97
N GLU A 32 0.48 6.61 6.20
CA GLU A 32 1.51 7.65 6.13
C GLU A 32 0.99 8.96 6.71
N ASN A 33 1.75 9.54 7.64
CA ASN A 33 1.54 10.89 8.12
C ASN A 33 2.77 11.76 7.78
N ASP A 34 2.73 13.06 8.08
CA ASP A 34 3.81 14.02 7.75
C ASP A 34 5.22 13.63 8.21
N SER A 35 5.36 12.72 9.18
CA SER A 35 6.65 12.38 9.79
C SER A 35 6.99 10.89 9.77
N ALA A 36 6.06 10.00 9.43
CA ALA A 36 6.23 8.56 9.55
C ALA A 36 5.29 7.75 8.66
N THR A 37 5.79 6.61 8.20
CA THR A 37 5.01 5.57 7.55
C THR A 37 4.92 4.36 8.48
N THR A 38 3.71 3.88 8.75
CA THR A 38 3.43 2.72 9.60
C THR A 38 2.72 1.65 8.79
N THR A 39 3.25 0.43 8.78
CA THR A 39 2.56 -0.72 8.17
C THR A 39 1.50 -1.25 9.13
N LEU A 40 0.23 -1.30 8.69
CA LEU A 40 -0.88 -1.84 9.47
C LEU A 40 -1.14 -3.31 9.16
N MET A 41 -1.03 -3.67 7.88
CA MET A 41 -1.31 -5.01 7.41
C MET A 41 -0.33 -5.36 6.31
N THR A 42 0.28 -6.53 6.40
CA THR A 42 1.10 -7.09 5.32
C THR A 42 0.35 -8.27 4.72
N PHE A 43 0.11 -8.23 3.42
CA PHE A 43 -0.41 -9.36 2.67
C PHE A 43 0.66 -10.44 2.56
N PRO A 44 0.27 -11.72 2.66
CA PRO A 44 1.21 -12.81 2.43
C PRO A 44 1.84 -12.65 1.04
N PRO A 45 3.17 -12.84 0.90
CA PRO A 45 3.80 -12.79 -0.41
C PRO A 45 3.12 -13.84 -1.30
N GLU A 46 2.64 -13.39 -2.46
CA GLU A 46 2.17 -14.29 -3.51
C GLU A 46 3.35 -15.22 -3.82
N ASN A 47 3.23 -16.48 -3.37
CA ASN A 47 4.21 -17.50 -3.72
C ASN A 47 4.14 -17.59 -5.25
N THR A 48 5.12 -16.99 -5.92
CA THR A 48 5.22 -16.88 -7.37
C THR A 48 5.60 -18.25 -7.95
N ASN A 49 4.74 -19.23 -7.71
CA ASN A 49 4.64 -20.42 -8.53
C ASN A 49 3.59 -20.09 -9.60
N GLU A 50 4.09 -19.47 -10.67
CA GLU A 50 3.59 -19.60 -12.06
C GLU A 50 2.33 -18.86 -12.55
N SER A 51 1.56 -18.12 -11.74
CA SER A 51 0.51 -17.21 -12.26
C SER A 51 -0.04 -16.26 -11.18
N GLY A 52 0.81 -15.39 -10.63
CA GLY A 52 0.34 -14.32 -9.75
C GLY A 52 -0.38 -13.25 -10.59
N THR A 53 -1.71 -13.23 -10.57
CA THR A 53 -2.49 -12.16 -11.21
C THR A 53 -2.37 -10.93 -10.32
N GLN A 54 -1.64 -9.90 -10.77
CA GLN A 54 -1.64 -8.61 -10.10
C GLN A 54 -3.02 -7.99 -10.25
N PHE A 55 -3.80 -8.00 -9.17
CA PHE A 55 -5.02 -7.22 -9.08
C PHE A 55 -4.62 -5.80 -8.68
N THR A 56 -4.75 -4.86 -9.62
CA THR A 56 -4.67 -3.43 -9.31
C THR A 56 -6.09 -2.90 -9.19
N THR A 57 -6.42 -2.33 -8.03
CA THR A 57 -7.67 -1.59 -7.85
C THR A 57 -7.44 -0.13 -8.24
N SER A 58 -8.26 0.40 -9.15
CA SER A 58 -8.33 1.84 -9.44
C SER A 58 -9.56 2.43 -8.78
N TRP A 59 -9.41 3.59 -8.15
CA TRP A 59 -10.52 4.37 -7.60
C TRP A 59 -10.45 5.82 -8.07
N THR A 60 -11.63 6.43 -8.22
CA THR A 60 -11.78 7.84 -8.60
C THR A 60 -12.13 8.63 -7.34
N THR A 61 -11.29 9.61 -7.00
CA THR A 61 -11.52 10.53 -5.86
C THR A 61 -11.75 11.94 -6.39
N THR A 62 -12.64 12.71 -5.78
CA THR A 62 -12.80 14.15 -6.07
C THR A 62 -11.88 14.96 -5.15
N ASP A 63 -11.03 15.80 -5.71
CA ASP A 63 -10.16 16.69 -4.94
C ASP A 63 -10.94 17.83 -4.26
N GLY A 64 -10.28 18.59 -3.37
CA GLY A 64 -10.91 19.72 -2.67
C GLY A 64 -11.32 20.89 -3.59
N ASN A 65 -10.94 20.87 -4.86
CA ASN A 65 -11.29 21.84 -5.90
C ASN A 65 -12.42 21.33 -6.81
N GLY A 66 -12.94 20.12 -6.58
CA GLY A 66 -14.01 19.52 -7.36
C GLY A 66 -13.54 18.78 -8.62
N ASN A 67 -12.24 18.56 -8.81
CA ASN A 67 -11.72 17.80 -9.94
C ASN A 67 -11.66 16.31 -9.63
N GLU A 68 -11.94 15.48 -10.63
CA GLU A 68 -11.75 14.04 -10.53
C GLU A 68 -10.26 13.69 -10.65
N VAL A 69 -9.77 12.90 -9.70
CA VAL A 69 -8.41 12.37 -9.65
C VAL A 69 -8.48 10.85 -9.64
N THR A 70 -7.94 10.22 -10.68
CA THR A 70 -7.82 8.76 -10.75
C THR A 70 -6.53 8.33 -10.06
N GLN A 71 -6.66 7.43 -9.09
CA GLN A 71 -5.54 6.80 -8.42
C GLN A 71 -5.60 5.29 -8.64
N SER A 72 -4.44 4.67 -8.79
CA SER A 72 -4.31 3.23 -8.94
C SER A 72 -3.39 2.71 -7.84
N GLY A 73 -3.85 1.66 -7.14
CA GLY A 73 -3.07 0.90 -6.19
C GLY A 73 -3.23 -0.59 -6.46
N ILE A 74 -2.42 -1.40 -5.81
CA ILE A 74 -2.73 -2.84 -5.64
C ILE A 74 -3.83 -3.02 -4.59
#